data_AF-A0A1V5GZ42-F1
#
_entry.id   AF-A0A1V5GZ42-F1
#
_cell.length_a   1.000
_cell.length_b   1.000
_cell.length_c   1.000
_cell.angle_alpha   90.00
_cell.angle_beta   90.00
_cell.angle_gamma   90.00
#
_symmetry.space_group_name_H-M   'P 1'
#
loop_
_entity.id
_entity.type
_entity.pdbx_description
1 polymer ?
#
loop_
_entity_poly.entity_id
_entity_poly.type
_entity_poly.pdbx_seq_one_letter_code
_entity_poly.pdbx_strand_id
1 'polypeptide(L)'
;MNHELKIWPQYFARVKDGTKTFEIRNNDRGFQMGDTVLLKEYVPTQVGEPGHYTGEYLARKVGYVYRAEGNSVVFSLMPLDWRVNE
;
A
#
# COMPACT_ATOMS: atom_id res chain seq x y z
N MET A 1 -7.21 3.38 -10.98
CA MET A 1 -7.77 2.09 -10.52
C MET A 1 -7.67 1.99 -9.01
N ASN A 2 -8.52 1.20 -8.35
CA ASN A 2 -8.47 0.99 -6.89
C ASN A 2 -7.99 -0.43 -6.58
N HIS A 3 -6.99 -0.55 -5.71
CA HIS A 3 -6.37 -1.83 -5.34
C HIS A 3 -6.49 -2.07 -3.84
N GLU A 4 -7.14 -3.15 -3.41
CA GLU A 4 -7.13 -3.56 -2.01
C GLU A 4 -5.91 -4.43 -1.69
N LEU A 5 -5.12 -4.01 -0.71
CA LEU A 5 -3.85 -4.65 -0.36
C LEU A 5 -3.79 -4.94 1.14
N LYS A 6 -3.37 -6.15 1.50
CA LYS A 6 -2.94 -6.46 2.87
C LYS A 6 -1.63 -5.73 3.20
N ILE A 7 -1.49 -5.30 4.43
CA ILE A 7 -0.24 -4.78 5.01
C ILE A 7 -0.12 -5.25 6.46
N TRP A 8 1.08 -5.66 6.87
CA TRP A 8 1.31 -6.14 8.23
C TRP A 8 1.36 -4.98 9.24
N PRO A 9 1.00 -5.21 10.52
CA PRO A 9 0.83 -4.13 11.50
C PRO A 9 2.04 -3.22 11.66
N GLN A 10 3.25 -3.80 11.68
CA GLN A 10 4.49 -3.02 11.83
C GLN A 10 4.75 -2.06 10.65
N TYR A 11 4.29 -2.40 9.45
CA TYR A 11 4.40 -1.51 8.29
C TYR A 11 3.21 -0.57 8.22
N PHE A 12 2.00 -1.03 8.58
CA PHE A 12 0.80 -0.20 8.65
C PHE A 12 1.02 1.00 9.57
N ALA A 13 1.55 0.77 10.78
CA ALA A 13 1.88 1.82 11.73
C ALA A 13 2.81 2.88 11.12
N ARG A 14 3.86 2.47 10.38
CA ARG A 14 4.81 3.37 9.72
C ARG A 14 4.22 4.12 8.52
N VAL A 15 3.26 3.53 7.81
CA VAL A 15 2.54 4.25 6.75
C VAL A 15 1.54 5.23 7.34
N LYS A 16 0.91 4.86 8.47
CA LYS A 16 -0.07 5.68 9.20
C LYS A 16 0.60 6.91 9.83
N ASP A 17 1.78 6.76 10.43
CA ASP A 17 2.55 7.86 11.02
C ASP A 17 3.35 8.68 9.99
N GLY A 18 3.41 8.24 8.73
CA GLY A 18 4.07 8.95 7.63
C GLY A 18 5.59 8.70 7.52
N THR A 19 6.19 7.89 8.39
CA THR A 19 7.63 7.55 8.33
C THR A 19 7.96 6.57 7.21
N LYS A 20 6.97 5.84 6.68
CA LYS A 20 7.07 4.99 5.48
C LYS A 20 6.15 5.52 4.38
N THR A 21 6.75 6.04 3.31
CA THR A 21 6.04 6.68 2.19
C THR A 21 6.13 5.89 0.88
N PHE A 22 6.33 4.58 0.94
CA PHE A 22 6.44 3.71 -0.24
C PHE A 22 5.96 2.29 0.05
N GLU A 23 5.58 1.56 -0.99
CA GLU A 23 5.35 0.11 -0.99
C GLU A 23 6.30 -0.60 -1.94
N ILE A 24 6.59 -1.88 -1.65
CA ILE A 24 7.27 -2.80 -2.55
C ILE A 24 6.31 -3.95 -2.84
N ARG A 25 6.02 -4.22 -4.11
CA ARG A 25 5.03 -5.22 -4.53
C ARG A 25 5.46 -5.99 -5.76
N ASN A 26 4.99 -7.23 -5.89
CA ASN A 26 4.91 -7.86 -7.20
C ASN A 26 3.91 -7.05 -8.05
N ASN A 27 4.22 -6.82 -9.33
CA ASN A 27 3.41 -6.03 -10.25
C ASN A 27 2.38 -6.88 -11.01
N ASP A 28 1.71 -7.79 -10.30
CA ASP A 28 0.65 -8.67 -10.82
C ASP A 28 -0.67 -7.93 -11.10
N ARG A 29 -0.77 -6.67 -10.66
CA ARG A 29 -1.94 -5.79 -10.83
C ARG A 29 -1.70 -4.60 -11.76
N GLY A 30 -0.48 -4.48 -12.29
CA GLY A 30 -0.12 -3.38 -13.20
C GLY A 30 -0.23 -2.00 -12.56
N PHE A 31 0.26 -1.80 -11.33
CA PHE A 31 0.17 -0.53 -10.59
C PHE A 31 0.67 0.66 -11.42
N GLN A 32 -0.13 1.73 -11.51
CA GLN A 32 0.20 2.96 -12.22
C GLN A 32 0.15 4.18 -11.30
N MET A 33 0.90 5.23 -11.67
CA MET A 33 0.75 6.54 -11.05
C MET A 33 -0.71 7.01 -11.16
N GLY A 34 -1.26 7.55 -10.07
CA GLY A 34 -2.65 8.00 -9.98
C GLY A 34 -3.64 6.92 -9.54
N ASP A 35 -3.22 5.65 -9.45
CA ASP A 35 -4.02 4.62 -8.79
C ASP A 35 -4.22 4.93 -7.30
N THR A 36 -5.23 4.30 -6.70
CA THR A 36 -5.44 4.32 -5.25
C THR A 36 -5.20 2.93 -4.69
N VAL A 37 -4.45 2.84 -3.59
CA VAL A 37 -4.31 1.63 -2.79
C VAL A 37 -5.08 1.79 -1.49
N LEU A 38 -5.93 0.82 -1.17
CA LEU A 38 -6.55 0.66 0.15
C LEU A 38 -5.73 -0.37 0.93
N LEU A 39 -4.87 0.13 1.82
CA LEU A 39 -4.03 -0.69 2.69
C LEU A 39 -4.87 -1.16 3.87
N LYS A 40 -5.15 -2.45 3.97
CA LYS A 40 -5.93 -3.09 5.03
C LYS A 40 -4.97 -3.80 5.99
N GLU A 41 -4.97 -3.39 7.24
CA GLU A 41 -4.10 -3.99 8.25
C GLU A 41 -4.49 -5.45 8.48
N TYR A 42 -3.51 -6.34 8.35
CA TYR A 42 -3.70 -7.79 8.42
C TYR A 42 -2.63 -8.41 9.30
N VAL A 43 -3.05 -9.05 10.39
CA VAL A 43 -2.18 -9.75 11.35
C VAL A 43 -1.96 -11.17 10.82
N PRO A 44 -0.73 -11.52 10.36
CA PRO A 44 -0.42 -12.88 9.96
C PRO A 44 -0.34 -13.80 11.19
N THR A 45 -0.73 -15.05 11.01
CA THR A 45 -0.52 -16.13 11.97
C THR A 45 0.70 -16.97 11.57
N GLN A 46 0.86 -18.15 12.16
CA GLN A 46 1.87 -19.12 11.76
C GLN A 46 1.80 -19.43 10.27
N VAL A 47 2.95 -19.81 9.70
CA VAL A 47 3.06 -20.17 8.28
C VAL A 47 2.09 -21.31 7.97
N GLY A 48 1.23 -21.10 6.97
CA GLY A 48 0.19 -22.05 6.56
C GLY A 48 -1.19 -21.78 7.15
N GLU A 49 -1.30 -20.92 8.17
CA GLU A 49 -2.58 -20.59 8.81
C GLU A 49 -3.14 -19.25 8.33
N PRO A 50 -4.49 -19.08 8.28
CA PRO A 50 -5.10 -17.81 7.95
C PRO A 50 -4.93 -16.81 9.10
N GLY A 51 -4.39 -15.64 8.76
CA GLY A 51 -4.41 -14.46 9.62
C GLY A 51 -5.77 -13.77 9.62
N HIS A 52 -5.85 -12.62 10.30
CA HIS A 52 -7.09 -11.84 10.40
C HIS A 52 -6.86 -10.36 10.06
N TYR A 53 -7.91 -9.69 9.60
CA TYR A 53 -7.92 -8.23 9.47
C TYR A 53 -8.26 -7.60 10.82
N THR A 54 -7.59 -6.51 11.18
CA THR A 54 -7.90 -5.76 12.42
C THR A 54 -9.14 -4.88 12.26
N GLY A 55 -9.50 -4.56 11.02
CA GLY A 55 -10.53 -3.57 10.67
C GLY A 55 -9.95 -2.21 10.32
N GLU A 56 -8.70 -1.93 10.68
CA GLU A 56 -8.01 -0.70 10.30
C GLU A 56 -7.64 -0.70 8.81
N TYR A 57 -7.79 0.47 8.19
CA TYR A 57 -7.39 0.69 6.81
C TYR A 57 -6.89 2.11 6.58
N LEU A 58 -6.08 2.27 5.55
CA LEU A 58 -5.55 3.56 5.13
C LEU A 58 -5.46 3.59 3.62
N ALA A 59 -6.07 4.60 3.02
CA ALA A 59 -6.05 4.77 1.58
C ALA A 59 -4.98 5.81 1.17
N ARG A 60 -4.24 5.52 0.10
CA ARG A 60 -3.15 6.36 -0.42
C ARG A 60 -3.21 6.40 -1.95
N LYS A 61 -2.76 7.50 -2.56
CA LYS A 61 -2.49 7.54 -4.00
C LYS A 61 -1.14 6.92 -4.30
N VAL A 62 -1.08 6.16 -5.38
CA VAL A 62 0.16 5.69 -5.99
C VAL A 62 0.81 6.87 -6.70
N GLY A 63 1.99 7.26 -6.23
CA GLY A 63 2.83 8.27 -6.87
C GLY A 63 3.73 7.67 -7.93
N TYR A 64 5.01 8.03 -7.91
CA TYR A 64 6.01 7.46 -8.82
C TYR A 64 6.08 5.93 -8.67
N VAL A 65 6.17 5.22 -9.80
CA VAL A 65 6.32 3.76 -9.86
C VAL A 65 7.67 3.43 -10.49
N TYR A 66 8.57 2.88 -9.69
CA TYR A 66 9.84 2.33 -10.12
C TYR A 66 9.69 0.83 -10.41
N ARG A 67 10.11 0.38 -11.60
CA ARG A 67 10.20 -1.04 -11.94
C ARG A 67 11.57 -1.56 -11.49
N ALA A 68 11.57 -2.37 -10.44
CA ALA A 68 12.76 -3.04 -9.93
C ALA A 68 13.02 -4.35 -10.72
N GLU A 69 14.04 -5.10 -10.31
CA GLU A 69 14.36 -6.38 -10.94
C GLU A 69 13.21 -7.40 -10.85
N GLY A 70 13.09 -8.24 -11.88
CA GLY A 70 12.00 -9.19 -12.01
C GLY A 70 10.64 -8.50 -12.22
N ASN A 71 9.59 -9.04 -11.59
CA ASN A 71 8.25 -8.46 -11.64
C ASN A 71 7.95 -7.51 -10.46
N SER A 72 8.97 -6.96 -9.78
CA SER A 72 8.76 -6.12 -8.61
C SER A 72 8.63 -4.64 -8.97
N VAL A 73 7.79 -3.92 -8.23
CA VAL A 73 7.68 -2.46 -8.29
C VAL A 73 7.85 -1.86 -6.90
N VAL A 74 8.42 -0.67 -6.87
CA VAL A 74 8.40 0.22 -5.72
C VAL A 74 7.56 1.42 -6.10
N PHE A 75 6.56 1.79 -5.29
CA PHE A 75 5.79 2.99 -5.56
C PHE A 75 5.63 3.88 -4.35
N SER A 76 5.63 5.19 -4.59
CA SER A 76 5.38 6.19 -3.54
C SER A 76 3.92 6.13 -3.07
N LEU A 77 3.72 6.30 -1.78
CA LEU A 77 2.43 6.46 -1.13
C LEU A 77 2.19 7.92 -0.83
N MET A 78 1.30 8.56 -1.58
CA MET A 78 0.90 9.94 -1.34
C MET A 78 -0.39 9.97 -0.51
N PRO A 79 -0.56 10.94 0.40
CA PRO A 79 -1.84 11.18 1.05
C PRO A 79 -2.98 11.32 0.03
N LEU A 80 -4.15 10.81 0.40
CA LEU A 80 -5.40 11.13 -0.30
C LEU A 80 -5.89 12.48 0.19
N ASP A 81 -5.12 13.54 -0.04
CA ASP A 81 -5.58 14.90 0.18
C ASP A 81 -5.54 15.70 -1.10
N TRP A 82 -6.73 16.20 -1.41
CA TRP A 82 -7.05 17.01 -2.56
C TRP A 82 -6.49 18.41 -2.31
N ARG A 83 -5.65 18.90 -3.21
CA ARG A 83 -5.62 20.33 -3.53
C ARG A 83 -6.18 20.44 -4.93
N VAL A 84 -7.47 20.66 -4.98
CA VAL A 84 -8.06 21.55 -5.98
C VAL A 84 -8.57 22.74 -5.15
N ASN A 85 -8.50 23.94 -5.72
CA ASN A 85 -8.55 25.28 -5.11
C ASN A 85 -7.12 25.76 -4.74
N GLU A 86 -6.45 26.64 -5.49
CA GLU A 86 -6.80 27.52 -6.62
C GLU A 86 -5.60 27.62 -7.57
#